data_AF-A0A3D6C9T4-F1
#
_entry.id   AF-A0A3D6C9T4-F1
#
_cell.length_a   1.000
_cell.length_b   1.000
_cell.length_c   1.000
_cell.angle_alpha   90.00
_cell.angle_beta   90.00
_cell.angle_gamma   90.00
#
_symmetry.space_group_name_H-M   'P 1'
#
loop_
_entity.id
_entity.type
_entity.pdbx_description
1 polymer ?
#
loop_
_entity_poly.entity_id
_entity_poly.type
_entity_poly.pdbx_seq_one_letter_code
_entity_poly.pdbx_strand_id
1 'polypeptide(L)'
;MGKQPTEKPQPSFQSLRAVLLHLEQAGFRISKSKIYRDKEKGMIRVQPDGSVLETEVRAYAATLERRDGNIGDLNDLHAKKTAKEVESLDLKVKKQRFDFDVAQKLYIPKKDFEAELASRALVLESGFKHRINLKLPDIIGTVGGNVTQSPDLRDLLYGMVDEQLSSFATTDTYQVMFEEED
;
A
#
# COMPACT_ATOMS: atom_id res chain seq x y z
N MET A 1 16.95 -59.58 -7.37
CA MET A 1 16.60 -59.34 -5.95
C MET A 1 15.99 -57.95 -5.86
N GLY A 2 14.72 -57.88 -5.44
CA GLY A 2 13.91 -56.66 -5.44
C GLY A 2 14.31 -55.65 -4.37
N LYS A 3 14.21 -54.38 -4.77
CA LYS A 3 14.39 -53.10 -4.06
C LYS A 3 14.00 -53.08 -2.59
N GLN A 4 14.67 -52.23 -1.79
CA GLN A 4 14.00 -51.04 -1.25
C GLN A 4 14.98 -49.90 -0.90
N PRO A 5 14.59 -48.62 -1.13
CA PRO A 5 15.42 -47.43 -0.98
C PRO A 5 15.43 -46.93 0.47
N THR A 6 16.56 -46.36 0.90
CA THR A 6 16.75 -45.68 2.18
C THR A 6 15.75 -44.54 2.36
N GLU A 7 14.82 -44.73 3.29
CA GLU A 7 13.82 -43.77 3.71
C GLU A 7 14.49 -42.54 4.37
N LYS A 8 14.04 -41.33 4.00
CA LYS A 8 14.51 -40.08 4.62
C LYS A 8 14.26 -40.14 6.14
N PRO A 9 15.17 -39.62 6.99
CA PRO A 9 14.94 -39.65 8.44
C PRO A 9 13.67 -38.88 8.77
N GLN A 10 12.63 -39.61 9.20
CA GLN A 10 11.40 -38.99 9.68
C GLN A 10 11.75 -38.21 10.96
N PRO A 11 11.27 -36.97 11.11
CA PRO A 11 11.50 -36.21 12.33
C PRO A 11 10.97 -37.00 13.53
N SER A 12 11.82 -37.15 14.56
CA SER A 12 11.54 -37.98 15.74
C SER A 12 11.99 -37.30 17.03
N PHE A 13 11.26 -37.52 18.10
CA PHE A 13 11.59 -37.10 19.45
C PHE A 13 12.46 -38.15 20.13
N GLN A 14 13.51 -37.71 20.82
CA GLN A 14 14.51 -38.57 21.46
C GLN A 14 13.99 -39.37 22.66
N SER A 15 12.85 -38.98 23.24
CA SER A 15 12.24 -39.68 24.38
C SER A 15 10.80 -39.24 24.63
N LEU A 16 10.04 -40.03 25.39
CA LEU A 16 8.72 -39.62 25.92
C LEU A 16 8.77 -38.34 26.74
N ARG A 17 9.92 -38.04 27.38
CA ARG A 17 10.10 -36.77 28.10
C ARG A 17 10.17 -35.59 27.14
N ALA A 18 10.85 -35.75 26.00
CA ALA A 18 10.87 -34.73 24.94
C ALA A 18 9.48 -34.52 24.34
N VAL A 19 8.71 -35.61 24.16
CA VAL A 19 7.30 -35.53 23.73
C VAL A 19 6.44 -34.78 24.74
N LEU A 20 6.57 -35.10 26.04
CA LEU A 20 5.82 -34.42 27.10
C LEU A 20 6.08 -32.91 27.10
N LEU A 21 7.37 -32.51 27.04
CA LEU A 21 7.75 -31.10 27.02
C LEU A 21 7.19 -30.38 25.78
N HIS A 22 7.29 -31.02 24.61
CA HIS A 22 6.74 -30.49 23.37
C HIS A 22 5.22 -30.29 23.46
N LEU A 23 4.49 -31.26 24.00
CA LEU A 23 3.02 -31.18 24.15
C LEU A 23 2.60 -30.16 25.21
N GLU A 24 3.34 -30.04 26.32
CA GLU A 24 3.07 -29.00 27.34
C GLU A 24 3.32 -27.58 26.79
N GLN A 25 4.41 -27.38 26.03
CA GLN A 25 4.71 -26.11 25.35
C GLN A 25 3.69 -25.79 24.25
N ALA A 26 3.20 -26.83 23.55
CA ALA A 26 2.10 -26.72 22.62
C ALA A 26 0.73 -26.61 23.32
N GLY A 27 0.68 -26.42 24.64
CA GLY A 27 -0.54 -26.11 25.37
C GLY A 27 -1.51 -27.28 25.55
N PHE A 28 -1.05 -28.53 25.48
CA PHE A 28 -1.88 -29.69 25.79
C PHE A 28 -2.05 -29.94 27.30
N ARG A 29 -3.23 -30.39 27.73
CA ARG A 29 -3.50 -30.90 29.08
C ARG A 29 -2.95 -32.31 29.21
N ILE A 30 -1.64 -32.40 29.42
CA ILE A 30 -0.95 -33.65 29.68
C ILE A 30 -0.09 -33.52 30.94
N SER A 31 0.05 -34.63 31.66
CA SER A 31 0.93 -34.74 32.82
C SER A 31 1.89 -35.91 32.61
N LYS A 32 3.02 -35.89 33.33
CA LYS A 32 4.00 -36.98 33.31
C LYS A 32 3.33 -38.34 33.55
N SER A 33 2.48 -38.48 34.57
CA SER A 33 1.82 -39.75 34.87
C SER A 33 0.84 -40.20 33.78
N LYS A 34 0.22 -39.26 33.05
CA LYS A 34 -0.70 -39.56 31.94
C LYS A 34 0.05 -40.13 30.75
N ILE A 35 1.13 -39.50 30.29
CA ILE A 35 1.86 -39.95 29.09
C ILE A 35 2.45 -41.36 29.24
N TYR A 36 2.98 -41.71 30.41
CA TYR A 36 3.52 -43.05 30.66
C TYR A 36 2.41 -44.11 30.74
N ARG A 37 1.28 -43.79 31.35
CA ARG A 37 0.10 -44.69 31.39
C ARG A 37 -0.49 -44.89 29.99
N ASP A 38 -0.56 -43.83 29.19
CA ASP A 38 -1.11 -43.91 27.83
C ASP A 38 -0.16 -44.67 26.89
N LYS A 39 1.16 -44.60 27.13
CA LYS A 39 2.16 -45.49 26.51
C LYS A 39 1.91 -46.97 26.86
N GLU A 40 1.69 -47.30 28.13
CA GLU A 40 1.37 -48.68 28.56
C GLU A 40 0.08 -49.20 27.91
N LYS A 41 -0.88 -48.30 27.65
CA LYS A 41 -2.12 -48.59 26.93
C LYS A 41 -1.97 -48.64 25.41
N GLY A 42 -0.77 -48.41 24.88
CA GLY A 42 -0.49 -48.42 23.45
C GLY A 42 -1.03 -47.22 22.67
N MET A 43 -1.41 -46.12 23.33
CA MET A 43 -1.93 -44.91 22.68
C MET A 43 -0.84 -44.07 21.99
N ILE A 44 0.42 -44.30 22.33
CA ILE A 44 1.58 -43.70 21.68
C ILE A 44 2.65 -44.76 21.50
N ARG A 45 3.12 -44.93 20.25
CA ARG A 45 4.13 -45.93 19.93
C ARG A 45 5.53 -45.36 20.16
N VAL A 46 6.32 -46.08 20.95
CA VAL A 46 7.75 -45.79 21.18
C VAL A 46 8.57 -46.83 20.45
N GLN A 47 9.59 -46.38 19.74
CA GLN A 47 10.50 -47.25 18.99
C GLN A 47 11.44 -48.01 19.94
N PRO A 48 12.08 -49.11 19.48
CA PRO A 48 12.99 -49.90 20.32
C PRO A 48 14.17 -49.11 20.89
N ASP A 49 14.59 -48.02 20.23
CA ASP A 49 15.64 -47.10 20.65
C ASP A 49 15.17 -46.04 21.65
N GLY A 50 13.88 -46.05 22.03
CA GLY A 50 13.27 -45.07 22.92
C GLY A 50 12.78 -43.79 22.24
N SER A 51 12.98 -43.65 20.92
CA SER A 51 12.50 -42.51 20.14
C SER A 51 11.00 -42.61 19.82
N VAL A 52 10.39 -41.49 19.47
CA VAL A 52 8.98 -41.39 19.10
C VAL A 52 8.86 -40.59 17.81
N LEU A 53 8.26 -41.16 16.76
CA LEU A 53 8.09 -40.48 15.49
C LEU A 53 7.14 -39.28 15.64
N GLU A 54 7.38 -38.19 14.91
CA GLU A 54 6.49 -37.02 14.94
C GLU A 54 5.06 -37.38 14.50
N THR A 55 4.91 -38.33 13.57
CA THR A 55 3.62 -38.86 13.12
C THR A 55 2.83 -39.50 14.27
N GLU A 56 3.50 -40.26 15.13
CA GLU A 56 2.93 -40.88 16.33
C GLU A 56 2.58 -39.83 17.38
N VAL A 57 3.43 -38.82 17.57
CA VAL A 57 3.13 -37.70 18.47
C VAL A 57 1.92 -36.91 17.99
N ARG A 58 1.79 -36.66 16.69
CA ARG A 58 0.66 -35.95 16.09
C ARG A 58 -0.64 -36.73 16.23
N ALA A 59 -0.60 -38.05 16.00
CA ALA A 59 -1.75 -38.93 16.19
C ALA A 59 -2.20 -38.94 17.67
N TYR A 60 -1.24 -39.03 18.60
CA TYR A 60 -1.53 -38.99 20.03
C TYR A 60 -2.07 -37.61 20.47
N ALA A 61 -1.50 -36.51 19.98
CA ALA A 61 -1.94 -35.15 20.27
C ALA A 61 -3.41 -34.90 19.89
N ALA A 62 -3.90 -35.54 18.83
CA ALA A 62 -5.31 -35.45 18.42
C ALA A 62 -6.29 -36.04 19.45
N THR A 63 -5.82 -36.87 20.38
CA THR A 63 -6.63 -37.46 21.46
C THR A 63 -6.59 -36.66 22.77
N LEU A 64 -5.78 -35.60 22.83
CA LEU A 64 -5.56 -34.81 24.03
C LEU A 64 -6.39 -33.53 24.03
N GLU A 65 -6.94 -33.19 25.19
CA GLU A 65 -7.50 -31.88 25.44
C GLU A 65 -6.38 -30.83 25.52
N ARG A 66 -6.62 -29.62 25.01
CA ARG A 66 -5.70 -28.47 25.21
C ARG A 66 -6.09 -27.66 26.44
N ARG A 67 -5.11 -26.99 27.06
CA ARG A 67 -5.30 -26.15 28.25
C ARG A 67 -6.23 -24.99 27.95
N ASP A 68 -6.09 -24.45 26.75
CA ASP A 68 -6.90 -23.39 26.17
C ASP A 68 -7.56 -23.96 24.91
N GLY A 69 -8.84 -23.61 24.68
CA GLY A 69 -9.72 -24.24 23.70
C GLY A 69 -9.17 -24.37 22.26
N ASN A 70 -9.67 -25.40 21.58
CA ASN A 70 -9.61 -25.75 20.15
C ASN A 70 -8.46 -25.22 19.25
N ILE A 71 -7.78 -26.16 18.57
CA ILE A 71 -6.74 -25.93 17.55
C ILE A 71 -7.19 -25.01 16.39
N GLY A 72 -8.50 -24.92 16.13
CA GLY A 72 -9.07 -23.98 15.16
C GLY A 72 -8.75 -22.52 15.47
N ASP A 73 -8.79 -22.12 16.75
CA ASP A 73 -8.68 -20.72 17.15
C ASP A 73 -7.24 -20.19 17.12
N LEU A 74 -6.24 -21.04 17.39
CA LEU A 74 -4.83 -20.63 17.33
C LEU A 74 -4.31 -20.56 15.89
N ASN A 75 -4.68 -21.49 15.02
CA ASN A 75 -4.35 -21.39 13.60
C ASN A 75 -5.03 -20.17 12.97
N ASP A 76 -6.28 -19.89 13.35
CA ASP A 76 -7.00 -18.69 12.92
C ASP A 76 -6.37 -17.40 13.48
N LEU A 77 -5.92 -17.39 14.75
CA LEU A 77 -5.23 -16.24 15.33
C LEU A 77 -3.85 -15.99 14.70
N HIS A 78 -3.07 -17.03 14.45
CA HIS A 78 -1.80 -16.92 13.74
C HIS A 78 -2.01 -16.47 12.30
N ALA A 79 -2.99 -17.03 11.59
CA ALA A 79 -3.33 -16.61 10.24
C ALA A 79 -3.76 -15.14 10.19
N LYS A 80 -4.60 -14.69 11.14
CA LYS A 80 -5.01 -13.28 11.28
C LYS A 80 -3.83 -12.37 11.58
N LYS A 81 -2.90 -12.79 12.45
CA LYS A 81 -1.69 -12.02 12.77
C LYS A 81 -0.79 -11.88 11.55
N THR A 82 -0.50 -12.98 10.86
CA THR A 82 0.29 -12.99 9.62
C THR A 82 -0.36 -12.13 8.55
N ALA A 83 -1.68 -12.21 8.38
CA ALA A 83 -2.41 -11.37 7.42
C ALA A 83 -2.27 -9.87 7.73
N LYS A 84 -2.40 -9.48 9.00
CA LYS A 84 -2.18 -8.08 9.43
C LYS A 84 -0.73 -7.63 9.27
N GLU A 85 0.23 -8.52 9.49
CA GLU A 85 1.65 -8.22 9.27
C GLU A 85 1.95 -8.00 7.78
N VAL A 86 1.38 -8.83 6.90
CA VAL A 86 1.47 -8.65 5.44
C VAL A 86 0.81 -7.34 5.03
N GLU A 87 -0.40 -7.04 5.51
CA GLU A 87 -1.08 -5.77 5.23
C GLU A 87 -0.27 -4.55 5.69
N SER A 88 0.32 -4.63 6.89
CA SER A 88 1.19 -3.57 7.42
C SER A 88 2.45 -3.37 6.56
N LEU A 89 3.07 -4.46 6.11
CA LEU A 89 4.20 -4.41 5.19
C LEU A 89 3.80 -3.80 3.84
N ASP A 90 2.65 -4.17 3.28
CA ASP A 90 2.14 -3.61 2.04
C ASP A 90 1.88 -2.10 2.15
N LEU A 91 1.27 -1.64 3.25
CA LEU A 91 1.08 -0.22 3.50
C LEU A 91 2.41 0.53 3.63
N LYS A 92 3.41 -0.10 4.27
CA LYS A 92 4.75 0.48 4.39
C LYS A 92 5.44 0.60 3.03
N VAL A 93 5.35 -0.42 2.18
CA VAL A 93 5.88 -0.40 0.82
C VAL A 93 5.20 0.69 -0.02
N LYS A 94 3.86 0.79 0.07
CA LYS A 94 3.10 1.85 -0.62
C LYS A 94 3.53 3.24 -0.18
N LYS A 95 3.69 3.46 1.14
CA LYS A 95 4.17 4.74 1.68
C LYS A 95 5.58 5.06 1.18
N GLN A 96 6.51 4.11 1.28
CA GLN A 96 7.88 4.30 0.81
C GLN A 96 7.92 4.62 -0.69
N ARG A 97 7.06 3.99 -1.48
CA ARG A 97 6.94 4.29 -2.92
C ARG A 97 6.43 5.71 -3.16
N PHE A 98 5.36 6.11 -2.45
CA PHE A 98 4.83 7.46 -2.53
C PHE A 98 5.88 8.51 -2.12
N ASP A 99 6.56 8.30 -0.98
CA ASP A 99 7.61 9.21 -0.51
C ASP A 99 8.76 9.32 -1.51
N PHE A 100 9.13 8.21 -2.17
CA PHE A 100 10.14 8.20 -3.23
C PHE A 100 9.70 8.96 -4.48
N ASP A 101 8.45 8.80 -4.89
CA ASP A 101 7.89 9.51 -6.05
C ASP A 101 7.73 11.02 -5.76
N VAL A 102 7.37 11.39 -4.52
CA VAL A 102 7.39 12.79 -4.04
C VAL A 102 8.82 13.35 -4.07
N ALA A 103 9.82 12.60 -3.60
CA ALA A 103 11.23 13.01 -3.65
C ALA A 103 11.75 13.19 -5.09
N GLN A 104 11.22 12.41 -6.04
CA GLN A 104 11.45 12.58 -7.48
C GLN A 104 10.66 13.74 -8.11
N LYS A 105 9.92 14.52 -7.31
CA LYS A 105 9.11 15.66 -7.75
C LYS A 105 8.00 15.28 -8.75
N LEU A 106 7.46 14.06 -8.63
CA LEU A 106 6.32 13.61 -9.45
C LEU A 106 4.97 14.10 -8.91
N TYR A 107 4.96 14.64 -7.69
CA TYR A 107 3.77 15.16 -7.03
C TYR A 107 4.00 16.58 -6.53
N ILE A 108 2.94 17.38 -6.56
CA ILE A 108 2.88 18.71 -5.93
C ILE A 108 1.71 18.74 -4.94
N PRO A 109 1.82 19.48 -3.82
CA PRO A 109 0.70 19.69 -2.92
C PRO A 109 -0.49 20.30 -3.65
N LYS A 110 -1.71 19.85 -3.31
CA LYS A 110 -2.94 20.35 -3.93
C LYS A 110 -3.08 21.87 -3.80
N LYS A 111 -2.75 22.44 -2.63
CA LYS A 111 -2.79 23.89 -2.39
C LYS A 111 -1.87 24.65 -3.35
N ASP A 112 -0.67 24.12 -3.60
CA ASP A 112 0.31 24.74 -4.47
C ASP A 112 -0.14 24.68 -5.94
N PHE A 113 -0.72 23.55 -6.35
CA PHE A 113 -1.34 23.43 -7.67
C PHE A 113 -2.50 24.42 -7.87
N GLU A 114 -3.40 24.52 -6.88
CA GLU A 114 -4.53 25.46 -6.95
C GLU A 114 -4.06 26.91 -6.97
N ALA A 115 -3.03 27.25 -6.20
CA ALA A 115 -2.40 28.56 -6.22
C ALA A 115 -1.78 28.88 -7.58
N GLU A 116 -1.02 27.94 -8.16
CA GLU A 116 -0.43 28.11 -9.48
C GLU A 116 -1.51 28.32 -10.56
N LEU A 117 -2.60 27.55 -10.51
CA LEU A 117 -3.74 27.70 -11.41
C LEU A 117 -4.39 29.08 -11.27
N ALA A 118 -4.57 29.57 -10.05
CA ALA A 118 -5.13 30.89 -9.78
C ALA A 118 -4.21 32.01 -10.30
N SER A 119 -2.90 31.91 -10.07
CA SER A 119 -1.92 32.87 -10.60
C SER A 119 -1.93 32.91 -12.13
N ARG A 120 -2.00 31.74 -12.78
CA ARG A 120 -2.15 31.62 -14.25
C ARG A 120 -3.43 32.31 -14.74
N ALA A 121 -4.56 32.12 -14.07
CA ALA A 121 -5.82 32.78 -14.42
C ALA A 121 -5.74 34.31 -14.27
N LEU A 122 -5.12 34.80 -13.18
CA LEU A 122 -4.93 36.22 -12.94
C LEU A 122 -4.09 36.89 -14.04
N VAL A 123 -2.98 36.26 -14.41
CA VAL A 123 -2.13 36.72 -15.52
C VAL A 123 -2.93 36.82 -16.80
N LEU A 124 -3.70 35.79 -17.13
CA LEU A 124 -4.51 35.75 -18.34
C LEU A 124 -5.50 36.90 -18.36
N GLU A 125 -6.22 37.12 -17.26
CA GLU A 125 -7.18 38.21 -17.08
C GLU A 125 -6.52 39.60 -17.20
N SER A 126 -5.44 39.82 -16.45
CA SER A 126 -4.71 41.09 -16.45
C SER A 126 -4.15 41.41 -17.84
N GLY A 127 -3.62 40.41 -18.56
CA GLY A 127 -3.11 40.61 -19.91
C GLY A 127 -4.22 40.92 -20.92
N PHE A 128 -5.40 40.30 -20.81
CA PHE A 128 -6.57 40.68 -21.61
C PHE A 128 -6.98 42.14 -21.36
N LYS A 129 -7.13 42.53 -20.08
CA LYS A 129 -7.49 43.91 -19.71
C LYS A 129 -6.48 44.92 -20.24
N HIS A 130 -5.18 44.64 -20.06
CA HIS A 130 -4.11 45.48 -20.56
C HIS A 130 -4.15 45.64 -22.09
N ARG A 131 -4.31 44.53 -22.81
CA ARG A 131 -4.38 44.50 -24.28
C ARG A 131 -5.59 45.26 -24.81
N ILE A 132 -6.75 45.11 -24.19
CA ILE A 132 -7.95 45.89 -24.53
C ILE A 132 -7.67 47.38 -24.35
N ASN A 133 -7.11 47.78 -23.21
CA ASN A 133 -6.81 49.19 -22.96
C ASN A 133 -5.82 49.77 -23.99
N LEU A 134 -4.82 49.00 -24.37
CA LEU A 134 -3.83 49.39 -25.38
C LEU A 134 -4.45 49.53 -26.78
N LYS A 135 -5.35 48.60 -27.13
CA LYS A 135 -5.99 48.52 -28.46
C LYS A 135 -7.31 49.25 -28.57
N LEU A 136 -7.79 49.88 -27.49
CA LEU A 136 -9.08 50.55 -27.45
C LEU A 136 -9.25 51.60 -28.57
N PRO A 137 -8.24 52.43 -28.92
CA PRO A 137 -8.35 53.35 -30.06
C PRO A 137 -8.49 52.63 -31.40
N ASP A 138 -7.73 51.56 -31.62
CA ASP A 138 -7.79 50.73 -32.84
C ASP A 138 -9.17 50.08 -32.97
N ILE A 139 -9.72 49.57 -31.86
CA ILE A 139 -11.06 48.98 -31.79
C ILE A 139 -12.13 50.01 -32.20
N ILE A 140 -12.07 51.21 -31.60
CA ILE A 140 -13.01 52.30 -31.93
C ILE A 140 -12.86 52.72 -33.40
N GLY A 141 -11.62 52.87 -33.87
CA GLY A 141 -11.31 53.25 -35.25
C GLY A 141 -11.75 52.22 -36.29
N THR A 142 -11.69 50.92 -35.96
CA THR A 142 -12.03 49.82 -36.87
C THR A 142 -13.50 49.83 -37.25
N VAL A 143 -14.40 50.17 -36.31
CA VAL A 143 -15.84 50.20 -36.58
C VAL A 143 -16.41 51.59 -36.71
N GLY A 144 -15.86 52.61 -36.04
CA GLY A 144 -16.44 53.97 -36.07
C GLY A 144 -17.95 54.04 -35.74
N GLY A 145 -18.51 53.03 -35.06
CA GLY A 145 -19.96 52.87 -34.84
C GLY A 145 -20.75 52.25 -36.01
N ASN A 146 -20.09 51.87 -37.09
CA ASN A 146 -20.68 51.22 -38.26
C ASN A 146 -20.73 49.69 -38.13
N VAL A 147 -21.96 49.16 -38.08
CA VAL A 147 -22.22 47.72 -37.95
C VAL A 147 -21.71 46.92 -39.16
N THR A 148 -21.58 47.50 -40.35
CA THR A 148 -21.08 46.75 -41.52
C THR A 148 -19.60 46.37 -41.40
N GLN A 149 -18.85 47.00 -40.48
CA GLN A 149 -17.45 46.68 -40.18
C GLN A 149 -17.30 45.63 -39.07
N SER A 150 -18.41 44.99 -38.64
CA SER A 150 -18.37 43.91 -37.66
C SER A 150 -17.41 42.76 -38.01
N PRO A 151 -17.23 42.35 -39.29
CA PRO A 151 -16.23 41.35 -39.63
C PRO A 151 -14.80 41.79 -39.28
N ASP A 152 -14.43 43.04 -39.61
CA ASP A 152 -13.09 43.57 -39.34
C ASP A 152 -12.82 43.67 -37.83
N LEU A 153 -13.84 44.09 -37.06
CA LEU A 153 -13.75 44.10 -35.59
C LEU A 153 -13.58 42.71 -35.01
N ARG A 154 -14.34 41.73 -35.51
CA ARG A 154 -14.24 40.35 -35.05
C ARG A 154 -12.83 39.82 -35.28
N ASP A 155 -12.28 40.04 -36.47
CA ASP A 155 -10.96 39.54 -36.84
C ASP A 155 -9.86 40.21 -35.98
N LEU A 156 -9.99 41.51 -35.68
CA LEU A 156 -9.13 42.21 -34.71
C LEU A 156 -9.21 41.59 -33.31
N LEU A 157 -10.43 41.34 -32.80
CA LEU A 157 -10.62 40.77 -31.46
C LEU A 157 -10.14 39.31 -31.37
N TYR A 158 -10.32 38.51 -32.43
CA TYR A 158 -9.80 37.15 -32.49
C TYR A 158 -8.27 37.15 -32.49
N GLY A 159 -7.63 38.04 -33.23
CA GLY A 159 -6.17 38.22 -33.15
C GLY A 159 -5.70 38.57 -31.73
N MET A 160 -6.43 39.43 -31.01
CA MET A 160 -6.12 39.74 -29.62
C MET A 160 -6.24 38.52 -28.69
N VAL A 161 -7.21 37.64 -28.92
CA VAL A 161 -7.37 36.38 -28.18
C VAL A 161 -6.21 35.44 -28.48
N ASP A 162 -5.89 35.23 -29.75
CA ASP A 162 -4.83 34.31 -30.17
C ASP A 162 -3.46 34.75 -29.66
N GLU A 163 -3.15 36.04 -29.72
CA GLU A 163 -1.91 36.59 -29.16
C GLU A 163 -1.83 36.42 -27.64
N GLN A 164 -2.94 36.61 -26.93
CA GLN A 164 -2.97 36.46 -25.48
C GLN A 164 -2.85 35.00 -25.05
N LEU A 165 -3.52 34.09 -25.76
CA LEU A 165 -3.39 32.64 -25.53
C LEU A 165 -1.98 32.14 -25.87
N SER A 166 -1.35 32.69 -26.91
CA SER A 166 0.03 32.37 -27.27
C SER A 166 1.02 32.84 -26.19
N SER A 167 0.84 34.06 -25.66
CA SER A 167 1.63 34.57 -24.54
C SER A 167 1.43 33.72 -23.28
N PHE A 168 0.20 33.31 -23.00
CA PHE A 168 -0.12 32.42 -21.88
C PHE A 168 0.54 31.05 -22.01
N ALA A 169 0.51 30.45 -23.21
CA ALA A 169 1.09 29.14 -23.48
C ALA A 169 2.62 29.10 -23.42
N THR A 170 3.28 30.24 -23.64
CA THR A 170 4.75 30.38 -23.64
C THR A 170 5.32 30.87 -22.32
N THR A 171 4.49 31.15 -21.31
CA THR A 171 5.00 31.62 -20.03
C THR A 171 5.44 30.44 -19.17
N ASP A 172 6.74 30.12 -19.25
CA ASP A 172 7.27 28.84 -18.75
C ASP A 172 7.43 28.75 -17.23
N THR A 173 7.48 29.84 -16.47
CA THR A 173 7.58 29.76 -15.00
C THR A 173 7.15 31.06 -14.31
N TYR A 174 6.06 31.04 -13.54
CA TYR A 174 5.81 32.04 -12.51
C TYR A 174 6.35 31.52 -11.18
N GLN A 175 7.39 32.16 -10.64
CA GLN A 175 7.76 31.96 -9.24
C GLN A 175 6.78 32.74 -8.37
N VAL A 176 5.80 32.04 -7.80
CA VAL A 176 4.93 32.63 -6.79
C VAL A 176 5.67 32.57 -5.45
N MET A 177 6.30 33.68 -5.08
CA MET A 177 6.88 33.89 -3.76
C MET A 177 5.74 34.35 -2.84
N PHE A 178 5.31 33.49 -1.91
CA PHE A 178 4.40 33.91 -0.84
C PHE A 178 5.26 34.37 0.34
N GLU A 179 5.16 35.64 0.72
CA GLU A 179 5.59 36.11 2.04
C GLU A 179 4.45 35.80 3.03
N GLU A 180 4.74 35.03 4.08
CA GLU A 180 3.84 34.93 5.23
C GLU A 180 3.94 36.26 5.99
N GLU A 181 2.88 37.06 5.97
CA GLU A 181 2.74 38.20 6.88
C GLU A 181 2.46 37.65 8.29
N ASP A 182 3.37 37.94 9.23
CA ASP A 182 3.31 37.62 10.68
C ASP A 182 2.09 38.24 11.39
#